data_AF-A0A1I0TXN1-F1
#
_entry.id   AF-A0A1I0TXN1-F1
#
_cell.length_a   1.000
_cell.length_b   1.000
_cell.length_c   1.000
_cell.angle_alpha   90.00
_cell.angle_beta   90.00
_cell.angle_gamma   90.00
#
_symmetry.space_group_name_H-M   'P 1'
#
loop_
_entity.id
_entity.type
_entity.pdbx_description
1 polymer ?
#
loop_
_entity_poly.entity_id
_entity_poly.type
_entity_poly.pdbx_seq_one_letter_code
_entity_poly.pdbx_strand_id
1 'polypeptide(L)'
;MYNKYITLLKFAFLSKYLASDPTLIAKCKEYCDYLGLGNPWLFGKFFMELLTYSHSRENSSQHFLDVSQIPPKLVDDYTFSRNGSVKKADKNISITFEIIPKPFYKLFEIYPMVLDYNYFQYAIDQGFFFNFYQKTSLKSSDRFKKYEDFKGYIGLHFFEQFLVKKYIEAIFYRVGQKVISTERYQDFIVKSAAKNILIFEVKMADLHANAIEKMDFAAFIDFIDNSFLSTKEVNGKNKGVSQVIKQVQHLAETNSELREMLDIKSADCMNIYPIIIYSDTNLDIGGVNRYVNTTFQNRIHELGLKAHFQSVKPLLMMNVNTLIECFALLKKSPLTLTDWINSYFKSVSGWEKRYSRENNAYVYFQLNRSFSAYMKSKLPPDVFDSNLRETRRSFDLDIVDFGKDLPNESNNLENER
;
A
#
# COMPACT_ATOMS: atom_id res chain seq x y z
N MET A 1 16.55 -3.46 1.73
CA MET A 1 16.60 -3.16 0.29
C MET A 1 15.27 -3.49 -0.40
N TYR A 2 14.78 -4.74 -0.31
CA TYR A 2 13.54 -5.19 -0.96
C TYR A 2 12.31 -4.30 -0.73
N ASN A 3 11.95 -4.00 0.53
CA ASN A 3 10.82 -3.10 0.84
C ASN A 3 10.94 -1.72 0.15
N LYS A 4 12.17 -1.21 0.01
CA LYS A 4 12.42 0.10 -0.61
C LYS A 4 12.10 0.07 -2.10
N TYR A 5 12.42 -1.03 -2.79
CA TYR A 5 12.03 -1.20 -4.19
C TYR A 5 10.51 -1.31 -4.37
N ILE A 6 9.81 -1.96 -3.44
CA ILE A 6 8.34 -2.02 -3.50
C ILE A 6 7.73 -0.64 -3.30
N THR A 7 8.26 0.18 -2.40
CA THR A 7 7.88 1.60 -2.28
C THR A 7 8.10 2.37 -3.58
N LEU A 8 9.23 2.15 -4.25
CA LEU A 8 9.52 2.80 -5.53
C LEU A 8 8.60 2.34 -6.65
N LEU A 9 8.26 1.05 -6.69
CA LEU A 9 7.30 0.53 -7.64
C LEU A 9 5.91 1.13 -7.41
N LYS A 10 5.44 1.20 -6.16
CA LYS A 10 4.20 1.92 -5.83
C LYS A 10 4.26 3.38 -6.29
N PHE A 11 5.41 4.03 -6.12
CA PHE A 11 5.58 5.42 -6.53
C PHE A 11 5.58 5.60 -8.05
N ALA A 12 6.03 4.62 -8.84
CA ALA A 12 5.88 4.64 -10.29
C ALA A 12 4.40 4.65 -10.70
N PHE A 13 3.58 3.81 -10.06
CA PHE A 13 2.12 3.84 -10.26
C PHE A 13 1.52 5.19 -9.86
N LEU A 14 1.96 5.76 -8.74
CA LEU A 14 1.51 7.08 -8.30
C LEU A 14 1.88 8.17 -9.31
N SER A 15 3.10 8.14 -9.82
CA SER A 15 3.60 9.09 -10.82
C SER A 15 2.77 9.03 -12.10
N LYS A 16 2.52 7.82 -12.63
CA LYS A 16 1.64 7.61 -13.79
C LYS A 16 0.22 8.08 -13.49
N TYR A 17 -0.32 7.77 -12.31
CA TYR A 17 -1.65 8.20 -11.89
C TYR A 17 -1.76 9.73 -11.89
N LEU A 18 -0.86 10.44 -11.20
CA LEU A 18 -0.85 11.91 -11.14
C LEU A 18 -0.71 12.56 -12.52
N ALA A 19 0.04 11.96 -13.43
CA ALA A 19 0.21 12.44 -14.80
C ALA A 19 -1.00 12.17 -15.70
N SER A 20 -1.90 11.26 -15.30
CA SER A 20 -3.07 10.85 -16.12
C SER A 20 -4.41 11.29 -15.53
N ASP A 21 -4.48 11.56 -14.22
CA ASP A 21 -5.72 11.92 -13.54
C ASP A 21 -6.16 13.34 -13.92
N PRO A 22 -7.36 13.53 -14.48
CA PRO A 22 -7.82 14.85 -14.94
C PRO A 22 -7.92 15.90 -13.81
N THR A 23 -8.14 15.45 -12.57
CA THR A 23 -8.24 16.35 -11.41
C THR A 23 -6.86 16.81 -10.94
N LEU A 24 -5.86 15.93 -11.04
CA LEU A 24 -4.54 16.15 -10.43
C LEU A 24 -3.44 16.52 -11.42
N ILE A 25 -3.61 16.33 -12.73
CA ILE A 25 -2.55 16.59 -13.72
C ILE A 25 -1.99 18.02 -13.66
N ALA A 26 -2.85 19.03 -13.53
CA ALA A 26 -2.41 20.42 -13.40
C ALA A 26 -1.67 20.68 -12.08
N LYS A 27 -2.10 20.03 -10.99
CA LYS A 27 -1.44 20.13 -9.67
C LYS A 27 -0.12 19.37 -9.65
N CYS A 28 -0.03 18.29 -10.41
CA CYS A 28 1.19 17.55 -10.64
C CYS A 28 2.23 18.43 -11.32
N LYS A 29 1.83 19.16 -12.38
CA LYS A 29 2.70 20.13 -13.04
C LYS A 29 3.15 21.23 -12.08
N GLU A 30 2.22 21.84 -11.35
CA GLU A 30 2.54 22.86 -10.33
C GLU A 30 3.56 22.35 -9.31
N TYR A 31 3.38 21.12 -8.83
CA TYR A 31 4.30 20.50 -7.87
C TYR A 31 5.70 20.24 -8.47
N CYS A 32 5.74 19.76 -9.71
CA CYS A 32 7.00 19.51 -10.41
C CYS A 32 7.75 20.84 -10.67
N ASP A 33 7.04 21.87 -11.13
CA ASP A 33 7.60 23.21 -11.33
C ASP A 33 8.16 23.78 -10.02
N TYR A 34 7.42 23.62 -8.91
CA TYR A 34 7.86 24.04 -7.58
C TYR A 34 9.16 23.33 -7.13
N LEU A 35 9.26 22.02 -7.38
CA LEU A 35 10.45 21.24 -7.03
C LEU A 35 11.59 21.39 -8.04
N GLY A 36 11.37 22.00 -9.22
CA GLY A 36 12.34 22.02 -10.31
C GLY A 36 12.52 20.65 -10.98
N LEU A 37 11.46 19.84 -11.06
CA LEU A 37 11.43 18.52 -11.68
C LEU A 37 10.70 18.55 -13.01
N GLY A 38 11.15 17.76 -13.98
CA GLY A 38 10.44 17.61 -15.26
C GLY A 38 9.18 16.74 -15.20
N ASN A 39 9.10 15.82 -14.22
CA ASN A 39 7.96 14.93 -14.02
C ASN A 39 7.95 14.36 -12.59
N PRO A 40 6.82 13.83 -12.08
CA PRO A 40 6.71 13.36 -10.71
C PRO A 40 7.59 12.14 -10.41
N TRP A 41 7.88 11.28 -11.40
CA TRP A 41 8.73 10.10 -11.19
C TRP A 41 10.14 10.45 -10.73
N LEU A 42 10.68 11.59 -11.17
CA LEU A 42 12.00 12.07 -10.74
C LEU A 42 12.11 12.25 -9.23
N PHE A 43 11.00 12.52 -8.53
CA PHE A 43 10.97 12.57 -7.07
C PHE A 43 11.35 11.21 -6.45
N GLY A 44 10.68 10.13 -6.87
CA GLY A 44 10.96 8.78 -6.36
C GLY A 44 12.33 8.27 -6.83
N LYS A 45 12.69 8.57 -8.09
CA LYS A 45 13.99 8.23 -8.67
C LYS A 45 15.14 8.85 -7.88
N PHE A 46 15.03 10.11 -7.47
CA PHE A 46 16.03 10.77 -6.64
C PHE A 46 16.37 9.97 -5.37
N PHE A 47 15.36 9.57 -4.59
CA PHE A 47 15.58 8.75 -3.39
C PHE A 47 16.13 7.35 -3.73
N MET A 48 15.75 6.77 -4.87
CA MET A 48 16.31 5.50 -5.33
C MET A 48 17.80 5.61 -5.64
N GLU A 49 18.22 6.66 -6.33
CA GLU A 49 19.63 6.87 -6.69
C GLU A 49 20.48 7.06 -5.44
N LEU A 50 20.00 7.81 -4.45
CA LEU A 50 20.66 7.94 -3.16
C LEU A 50 20.78 6.59 -2.42
N LEU A 51 19.75 5.74 -2.50
CA LEU A 51 19.81 4.38 -1.95
C LEU A 51 20.83 3.52 -2.68
N THR A 52 20.85 3.54 -4.01
CA THR A 52 21.81 2.76 -4.79
C THR A 52 23.24 3.24 -4.56
N TYR A 53 23.45 4.57 -4.53
CA TYR A 53 24.75 5.19 -4.26
C TYR A 53 25.32 4.74 -2.92
N SER A 54 24.54 4.84 -1.85
CA SER A 54 24.95 4.45 -0.49
C SER A 54 25.24 2.96 -0.30
N HIS A 55 24.73 2.09 -1.18
CA HIS A 55 25.01 0.66 -1.11
C HIS A 55 26.26 0.24 -1.92
N SER A 56 26.84 1.15 -2.72
CA SER A 56 28.13 0.87 -3.34
C SER A 56 29.22 0.77 -2.26
N ARG A 57 30.08 -0.26 -2.32
CA ARG A 57 31.09 -0.56 -1.27
C ARG A 57 32.02 0.61 -0.97
N GLU A 58 32.19 1.52 -1.91
CA GLU A 58 33.05 2.70 -1.80
C GLU A 58 32.40 3.84 -1.01
N ASN A 59 31.07 3.87 -0.92
CA ASN A 59 30.31 5.00 -0.39
C ASN A 59 29.45 4.67 0.85
N SER A 60 29.59 3.47 1.43
CA SER A 60 28.77 3.04 2.57
C SER A 60 28.93 3.88 3.84
N SER A 61 29.95 4.74 3.91
CA SER A 61 30.19 5.70 5.00
C SER A 61 29.88 7.16 4.63
N GLN A 62 29.52 7.44 3.37
CA GLN A 62 29.22 8.79 2.92
C GLN A 62 27.75 9.12 3.21
N HIS A 63 27.53 9.92 4.24
CA HIS A 63 26.22 10.48 4.57
C HIS A 63 26.01 11.88 4.01
N PHE A 64 27.06 12.54 3.51
CA PHE A 64 26.97 13.87 2.92
C PHE A 64 26.65 13.77 1.43
N LEU A 65 25.71 14.58 0.99
CA LEU A 65 25.32 14.66 -0.42
C LEU A 65 25.92 15.92 -1.05
N ASP A 66 26.53 15.76 -2.21
CA ASP A 66 26.75 16.88 -3.12
C ASP A 66 25.43 17.19 -3.83
N VAL A 67 24.83 18.32 -3.48
CA VAL A 67 23.53 18.76 -4.01
C VAL A 67 23.67 19.85 -5.08
N SER A 68 24.88 20.10 -5.60
CA SER A 68 25.13 21.12 -6.61
C SER A 68 24.30 20.93 -7.89
N GLN A 69 23.98 19.69 -8.25
CA GLN A 69 23.17 19.33 -9.42
C GLN A 69 21.71 18.97 -9.07
N ILE A 70 21.34 19.04 -7.79
CA ILE A 70 20.01 18.65 -7.32
C ILE A 70 19.15 19.90 -7.17
N PRO A 71 17.90 19.93 -7.67
CA PRO A 71 17.01 21.06 -7.45
C PRO A 71 16.91 21.41 -5.96
N PRO A 72 17.25 22.65 -5.54
CA PRO A 72 17.38 22.98 -4.11
C PRO A 72 16.12 22.70 -3.32
N LYS A 73 14.94 22.94 -3.92
CA LYS A 73 13.63 22.71 -3.27
C LYS A 73 13.37 21.25 -2.93
N LEU A 74 13.88 20.31 -3.73
CA LEU A 74 13.74 18.86 -3.47
C LEU A 74 14.47 18.44 -2.19
N VAL A 75 15.59 19.09 -1.90
CA VAL A 75 16.37 18.83 -0.69
C VAL A 75 15.80 19.64 0.47
N ASP A 76 15.59 20.94 0.28
CA ASP A 76 15.22 21.89 1.35
C ASP A 76 13.90 21.52 2.04
N ASP A 77 12.87 21.14 1.29
CA ASP A 77 11.56 20.78 1.87
C ASP A 77 11.61 19.47 2.68
N TYR A 78 12.60 18.64 2.38
CA TYR A 78 12.87 17.35 3.02
C TYR A 78 14.06 17.42 3.98
N THR A 79 14.49 18.63 4.34
CA THR A 79 15.60 18.89 5.25
C THR A 79 15.12 19.39 6.61
N PHE A 80 15.54 18.72 7.67
CA PHE A 80 15.39 19.21 9.03
C PHE A 80 16.44 20.29 9.32
N SER A 81 16.00 21.50 9.66
CA SER A 81 16.89 22.59 10.09
C SER A 81 16.64 22.97 11.56
N ARG A 82 17.72 23.06 12.33
CA ARG A 82 17.66 23.42 13.76
C ARG A 82 17.11 24.84 13.96
N ASN A 83 17.43 25.76 13.05
CA ASN A 83 17.04 27.17 13.19
C ASN A 83 15.59 27.47 12.74
N GLY A 84 15.01 26.64 11.86
CA GLY A 84 13.64 26.82 11.34
C GLY A 84 12.59 25.93 12.02
N SER A 85 12.91 24.66 12.25
CA SER A 85 11.96 23.69 12.82
C SER A 85 11.84 23.81 14.35
N VAL A 86 12.96 24.01 15.05
CA VAL A 86 12.98 23.97 16.53
C VAL A 86 12.46 25.27 17.15
N LYS A 87 12.55 26.42 16.46
CA LYS A 87 12.04 27.70 16.99
C LYS A 87 10.50 27.77 17.11
N LYS A 88 9.75 26.87 16.44
CA LYS A 88 8.29 26.76 16.60
C LYS A 88 7.88 25.75 17.68
N ALA A 89 8.81 24.92 18.15
CA ALA A 89 8.52 23.82 19.06
C ALA A 89 9.06 24.13 20.45
N ASP A 90 8.35 24.97 21.19
CA ASP A 90 8.42 24.92 22.65
C ASP A 90 7.80 23.58 23.10
N LYS A 91 8.69 22.60 23.31
CA LYS A 91 8.60 21.38 24.13
C LYS A 91 8.05 20.06 23.58
N ASN A 92 7.56 19.91 22.34
CA ASN A 92 7.17 18.56 21.83
C ASN A 92 7.42 18.38 20.33
N ILE A 93 8.67 18.18 19.91
CA ILE A 93 9.01 17.75 18.54
C ILE A 93 8.53 16.31 18.37
N SER A 94 7.62 16.06 17.41
CA SER A 94 7.27 14.69 17.00
C SER A 94 8.33 14.16 16.05
N ILE A 95 8.97 13.04 16.40
CA ILE A 95 9.99 12.40 15.57
C ILE A 95 9.39 12.02 14.20
N THR A 96 8.15 11.56 14.17
CA THR A 96 7.50 10.93 13.02
C THR A 96 6.84 11.93 12.10
N PHE A 97 6.44 13.10 12.60
CA PHE A 97 5.94 14.18 11.74
C PHE A 97 7.00 15.21 11.37
N GLU A 98 7.99 15.45 12.22
CA GLU A 98 8.96 16.53 11.99
C GLU A 98 10.32 16.05 11.51
N ILE A 99 10.75 14.84 11.89
CA ILE A 99 12.08 14.31 11.57
C ILE A 99 12.02 13.25 10.47
N ILE A 100 11.23 12.18 10.67
CA ILE A 100 11.14 11.04 9.73
C ILE A 100 10.74 11.47 8.30
N PRO A 101 9.81 12.43 8.08
CA PRO A 101 9.49 12.88 6.73
C PRO A 101 10.59 13.74 6.09
N LYS A 102 11.61 14.12 6.86
CA LYS A 102 12.72 14.99 6.46
C LYS A 102 14.05 14.23 6.57
N PRO A 103 14.36 13.36 5.61
CA PRO A 103 15.51 12.48 5.70
C PRO A 103 16.88 13.19 5.66
N PHE A 104 16.91 14.49 5.38
CA PHE A 104 18.14 15.28 5.33
C PHE A 104 18.30 16.17 6.56
N TYR A 105 19.53 16.43 6.95
CA TYR A 105 19.90 17.38 7.99
C TYR A 105 20.96 18.36 7.48
N LYS A 106 20.72 19.66 7.65
CA LYS A 106 21.64 20.71 7.20
C LYS A 106 22.62 21.08 8.32
N LEU A 107 23.85 20.57 8.25
CA LEU A 107 24.96 21.02 9.11
C LEU A 107 25.56 22.34 8.60
N PHE A 108 25.70 22.47 7.28
CA PHE A 108 26.24 23.64 6.58
C PHE A 108 25.40 23.97 5.34
N GLU A 109 25.52 25.18 4.78
CA GLU A 109 24.69 25.63 3.66
C GLU A 109 24.75 24.72 2.41
N ILE A 110 25.85 23.99 2.24
CA ILE A 110 26.20 23.32 0.97
C ILE A 110 26.05 21.79 1.03
N TYR A 111 26.16 21.17 2.21
CA TYR A 111 26.22 19.71 2.34
C TYR A 111 25.16 19.19 3.31
N PRO A 112 23.98 18.79 2.82
CA PRO A 112 23.01 18.07 3.63
C PRO A 112 23.51 16.65 3.93
N MET A 113 23.24 16.21 5.14
CA MET A 113 23.55 14.88 5.64
C MET A 113 22.29 14.01 5.63
N VAL A 114 22.37 12.79 5.11
CA VAL A 114 21.30 11.78 5.22
C VAL A 114 21.25 11.26 6.65
N LEU A 115 20.10 11.44 7.32
CA LEU A 115 19.85 10.97 8.68
C LEU A 115 19.70 9.45 8.74
N ASP A 116 18.77 8.91 7.95
CA ASP A 116 18.53 7.47 7.83
C ASP A 116 17.92 7.19 6.45
N TYR A 117 18.52 6.26 5.71
CA TYR A 117 18.03 5.80 4.41
C TYR A 117 16.66 5.08 4.48
N ASN A 118 16.19 4.70 5.67
CA ASN A 118 14.84 4.17 5.88
C ASN A 118 13.78 5.28 5.89
N TYR A 119 14.17 6.52 6.17
CA TYR A 119 13.25 7.67 6.14
C TYR A 119 12.81 8.03 4.72
N PHE A 120 13.56 7.63 3.70
CA PHE A 120 13.14 7.81 2.30
C PHE A 120 11.82 7.09 2.01
N GLN A 121 11.61 5.90 2.58
CA GLN A 121 10.35 5.19 2.43
C GLN A 121 9.19 5.99 3.01
N TYR A 122 9.36 6.60 4.18
CA TYR A 122 8.35 7.46 4.79
C TYR A 122 8.11 8.75 4.00
N ALA A 123 9.18 9.37 3.50
CA ALA A 123 9.08 10.55 2.64
C ALA A 123 8.23 10.27 1.38
N ILE A 124 8.36 9.06 0.81
CA ILE A 124 7.58 8.63 -0.36
C ILE A 124 6.17 8.18 0.01
N ASP A 125 6.01 7.27 0.98
CA ASP A 125 4.73 6.62 1.28
C ASP A 125 3.76 7.56 2.03
N GLN A 126 4.27 8.45 2.90
CA GLN A 126 3.43 9.34 3.72
C GLN A 126 3.73 10.83 3.50
N GLY A 127 5.00 11.21 3.43
CA GLY A 127 5.42 12.61 3.31
C GLY A 127 5.00 13.26 1.99
N PHE A 128 5.02 12.51 0.90
CA PHE A 128 4.74 12.99 -0.44
C PHE A 128 3.34 13.58 -0.55
N PHE A 129 2.28 12.87 -0.14
CA PHE A 129 0.90 13.35 -0.29
C PHE A 129 0.65 14.63 0.50
N PHE A 130 1.19 14.72 1.72
CA PHE A 130 1.08 15.93 2.51
C PHE A 130 1.85 17.08 1.86
N ASN A 131 3.09 16.86 1.41
CA ASN A 131 3.89 17.90 0.76
C ASN A 131 3.24 18.36 -0.56
N PHE A 132 2.77 17.43 -1.39
CA PHE A 132 2.00 17.69 -2.61
C PHE A 132 0.79 18.59 -2.34
N TYR A 133 0.00 18.27 -1.31
CA TYR A 133 -1.14 19.08 -0.89
C TYR A 133 -0.74 20.49 -0.42
N GLN A 134 0.39 20.61 0.28
CA GLN A 134 0.87 21.87 0.84
C GLN A 134 1.47 22.81 -0.20
N LYS A 135 2.10 22.26 -1.25
CA LYS A 135 2.88 23.00 -2.26
C LYS A 135 2.15 23.17 -3.58
N THR A 136 0.88 22.79 -3.62
CA THR A 136 0.01 23.02 -4.78
C THR A 136 -1.21 23.83 -4.37
N SER A 137 -1.95 24.31 -5.37
CA SER A 137 -3.19 25.03 -5.22
C SER A 137 -4.40 24.15 -4.83
N LEU A 138 -4.17 22.91 -4.37
CA LEU A 138 -5.24 22.00 -3.90
C LEU A 138 -6.07 22.61 -2.76
N LYS A 139 -5.42 23.25 -1.78
CA LYS A 139 -6.07 23.92 -0.65
C LYS A 139 -7.03 25.04 -1.03
N SER A 140 -6.77 25.66 -2.17
CA SER A 140 -7.58 26.74 -2.71
C SER A 140 -8.76 26.23 -3.54
N SER A 141 -8.83 24.92 -3.80
CA SER A 141 -9.97 24.31 -4.49
C SER A 141 -11.12 24.02 -3.53
N ASP A 142 -12.34 24.20 -4.00
CA ASP A 142 -13.54 23.88 -3.21
C ASP A 142 -13.61 22.39 -2.84
N ARG A 143 -13.07 21.52 -3.71
CA ARG A 143 -13.09 20.06 -3.53
C ARG A 143 -12.11 19.58 -2.46
N PHE A 144 -10.96 20.23 -2.34
CA PHE A 144 -9.85 19.77 -1.48
C PHE A 144 -9.41 20.85 -0.50
N LYS A 145 -10.38 21.52 0.12
CA LYS A 145 -10.10 22.55 1.14
C LYS A 145 -9.42 21.96 2.38
N LYS A 146 -9.68 20.68 2.68
CA LYS A 146 -9.06 19.93 3.78
C LYS A 146 -8.20 18.80 3.24
N TYR A 147 -7.14 18.46 3.97
CA TYR A 147 -6.23 17.39 3.58
C TYR A 147 -6.92 16.02 3.60
N GLU A 148 -7.87 15.84 4.52
CA GLU A 148 -8.66 14.62 4.68
C GLU A 148 -9.51 14.34 3.44
N ASP A 149 -10.04 15.38 2.79
CA ASP A 149 -10.82 15.25 1.54
C ASP A 149 -9.91 14.81 0.39
N PHE A 150 -8.73 15.41 0.26
CA PHE A 150 -7.70 15.01 -0.71
C PHE A 150 -7.23 13.58 -0.46
N LYS A 151 -6.97 13.22 0.79
CA LYS A 151 -6.54 11.88 1.17
C LYS A 151 -7.63 10.83 0.89
N GLY A 152 -8.89 11.17 1.14
CA GLY A 152 -10.03 10.32 0.75
C GLY A 152 -10.08 10.08 -0.76
N TYR A 153 -9.82 11.13 -1.57
CA TYR A 153 -9.70 11.02 -3.02
C TYR A 153 -8.55 10.10 -3.45
N ILE A 154 -7.37 10.25 -2.86
CA ILE A 154 -6.23 9.36 -3.12
C ILE A 154 -6.53 7.92 -2.71
N GLY A 155 -7.18 7.70 -1.56
CA GLY A 155 -7.56 6.37 -1.10
C GLY A 155 -8.49 5.64 -2.08
N LEU A 156 -9.50 6.34 -2.59
CA LEU A 156 -10.44 5.75 -3.55
C LEU A 156 -9.84 5.62 -4.96
N HIS A 157 -9.37 6.72 -5.53
CA HIS A 157 -9.06 6.75 -6.96
C HIS A 157 -7.66 6.24 -7.28
N PHE A 158 -6.66 6.58 -6.46
CA PHE A 158 -5.31 6.04 -6.66
C PHE A 158 -5.18 4.64 -6.05
N PHE A 159 -5.43 4.49 -4.75
CA PHE A 159 -5.06 3.25 -4.06
C PHE A 159 -5.98 2.09 -4.43
N GLU A 160 -7.30 2.27 -4.35
CA GLU A 160 -8.28 1.22 -4.66
C GLU A 160 -8.47 1.04 -6.18
N GLN A 161 -8.93 2.09 -6.87
CA GLN A 161 -9.37 1.99 -8.27
C GLN A 161 -8.24 1.94 -9.30
N PHE A 162 -7.07 2.52 -9.01
CA PHE A 162 -5.95 2.51 -9.94
C PHE A 162 -4.93 1.42 -9.58
N LEU A 163 -4.38 1.44 -8.37
CA LEU A 163 -3.32 0.51 -7.98
C LEU A 163 -3.86 -0.91 -7.77
N VAL A 164 -4.72 -1.12 -6.76
CA VAL A 164 -5.17 -2.48 -6.39
C VAL A 164 -5.99 -3.12 -7.51
N LYS A 165 -6.92 -2.37 -8.13
CA LYS A 165 -7.70 -2.85 -9.28
C LYS A 165 -6.82 -3.40 -10.40
N LYS A 166 -5.80 -2.63 -10.83
CA LYS A 166 -4.87 -3.06 -11.90
C LYS A 166 -4.17 -4.37 -11.56
N TYR A 167 -3.72 -4.54 -10.32
CA TYR A 167 -3.11 -5.79 -9.87
C TYR A 167 -4.11 -6.95 -9.88
N ILE A 168 -5.31 -6.76 -9.34
CA ILE A 168 -6.34 -7.81 -9.29
C ILE A 168 -6.75 -8.23 -10.71
N GLU A 169 -7.06 -7.29 -11.60
CA GLU A 169 -7.43 -7.57 -12.99
C GLU A 169 -6.29 -8.26 -13.75
N ALA A 170 -5.05 -7.83 -13.53
CA ALA A 170 -3.88 -8.45 -14.16
C ALA A 170 -3.57 -9.86 -13.62
N ILE A 171 -3.93 -10.18 -12.37
CA ILE A 171 -3.79 -11.53 -11.80
C ILE A 171 -4.90 -12.45 -12.34
N PHE A 172 -6.15 -11.98 -12.34
CA PHE A 172 -7.35 -12.77 -12.63
C PHE A 172 -7.91 -12.53 -14.04
N TYR A 173 -7.04 -12.56 -15.05
CA TYR A 173 -7.37 -12.25 -16.45
C TYR A 173 -7.80 -13.47 -17.30
N ARG A 174 -7.72 -14.70 -16.76
CA ARG A 174 -7.91 -15.92 -17.56
C ARG A 174 -9.39 -16.21 -17.80
N VAL A 175 -9.66 -16.99 -18.86
CA VAL A 175 -11.00 -17.51 -19.16
C VAL A 175 -11.58 -18.24 -17.94
N GLY A 176 -12.84 -17.92 -17.63
CA GLY A 176 -13.56 -18.47 -16.47
C GLY A 176 -13.30 -17.74 -15.15
N GLN A 177 -12.33 -16.82 -15.12
CA GLN A 177 -12.16 -15.88 -14.02
C GLN A 177 -12.99 -14.63 -14.27
N LYS A 178 -13.54 -14.06 -13.19
CA LYS A 178 -14.33 -12.82 -13.25
C LYS A 178 -13.95 -11.91 -12.10
N VAL A 179 -13.82 -10.62 -12.38
CA VAL A 179 -13.62 -9.56 -11.39
C VAL A 179 -14.82 -8.63 -11.48
N ILE A 180 -15.55 -8.46 -10.38
CA ILE A 180 -16.69 -7.56 -10.26
C ILE A 180 -16.32 -6.43 -9.31
N SER A 181 -16.56 -5.20 -9.76
CA SER A 181 -16.39 -3.98 -8.97
C SER A 181 -17.46 -2.99 -9.44
N THR A 182 -18.49 -2.78 -8.62
CA THR A 182 -19.62 -1.88 -8.93
C THR A 182 -19.99 -1.05 -7.71
N GLU A 183 -20.83 -0.03 -7.87
CA GLU A 183 -21.30 0.77 -6.72
C GLU A 183 -22.03 -0.07 -5.66
N ARG A 184 -22.77 -1.11 -6.11
CA ARG A 184 -23.46 -2.07 -5.24
C ARG A 184 -22.49 -3.08 -4.63
N TYR A 185 -21.63 -3.64 -5.45
CA TYR A 185 -20.61 -4.63 -5.08
C TYR A 185 -19.25 -3.95 -4.99
N GLN A 186 -19.09 -3.20 -3.89
CA GLN A 186 -17.93 -2.36 -3.60
C GLN A 186 -16.62 -3.16 -3.62
N ASP A 187 -15.54 -2.44 -3.92
CA ASP A 187 -14.16 -2.91 -4.04
C ASP A 187 -14.02 -4.01 -5.09
N PHE A 188 -13.76 -5.28 -4.71
CA PHE A 188 -13.58 -6.35 -5.70
C PHE A 188 -14.11 -7.72 -5.24
N ILE A 189 -14.95 -8.34 -6.06
CA ILE A 189 -15.38 -9.74 -5.89
C ILE A 189 -14.86 -10.56 -7.06
N VAL A 190 -14.09 -11.59 -6.76
CA VAL A 190 -13.33 -12.33 -7.76
C VAL A 190 -13.70 -13.81 -7.75
N LYS A 191 -14.21 -14.31 -8.87
CA LYS A 191 -14.24 -15.76 -9.14
C LYS A 191 -12.87 -16.16 -9.67
N SER A 192 -12.04 -16.73 -8.80
CA SER A 192 -10.69 -17.18 -9.18
C SER A 192 -10.64 -18.57 -9.80
N ALA A 193 -11.64 -19.39 -9.45
CA ALA A 193 -11.82 -20.76 -9.90
C ALA A 193 -13.30 -21.10 -9.92
N ALA A 194 -13.66 -22.29 -10.45
CA ALA A 194 -15.04 -22.76 -10.49
C ALA A 194 -15.76 -22.71 -9.13
N LYS A 195 -15.03 -22.95 -8.03
CA LYS A 195 -15.57 -23.01 -6.66
C LYS A 195 -14.97 -22.00 -5.70
N ASN A 196 -14.09 -21.09 -6.14
CA ASN A 196 -13.37 -20.19 -5.23
C ASN A 196 -13.74 -18.74 -5.52
N ILE A 197 -14.37 -18.09 -4.53
CA ILE A 197 -14.74 -16.68 -4.58
C ILE A 197 -13.89 -15.92 -3.56
N LEU A 198 -13.14 -14.93 -4.02
CA LEU A 198 -12.40 -14.01 -3.17
C LEU A 198 -13.22 -12.74 -3.04
N ILE A 199 -13.36 -12.24 -1.82
CA ILE A 199 -14.03 -10.97 -1.53
C ILE A 199 -12.96 -10.06 -0.98
N PHE A 200 -12.55 -9.07 -1.79
CA PHE A 200 -11.57 -8.08 -1.41
C PHE A 200 -12.26 -6.81 -0.95
N GLU A 201 -11.85 -6.35 0.21
CA GLU A 201 -12.11 -5.02 0.74
C GLU A 201 -10.77 -4.28 0.83
N VAL A 202 -10.68 -3.05 0.34
CA VAL A 202 -9.46 -2.29 0.19
C VAL A 202 -9.52 -1.05 1.08
N LYS A 203 -8.52 -0.88 1.93
CA LYS A 203 -8.43 0.25 2.86
C LYS A 203 -7.08 0.93 2.77
N MET A 204 -7.10 2.19 2.34
CA MET A 204 -5.95 3.07 2.57
C MET A 204 -5.95 3.49 4.05
N ALA A 205 -5.34 2.65 4.88
CA ALA A 205 -5.15 2.88 6.30
C ALA A 205 -4.01 3.88 6.52
N ASP A 206 -4.15 4.74 7.52
CA ASP A 206 -3.11 5.66 7.95
C ASP A 206 -3.17 5.79 9.47
N LEU A 207 -2.36 4.99 10.14
CA LEU A 207 -2.24 5.06 11.59
C LEU A 207 -1.57 6.38 11.98
N HIS A 208 -2.22 7.14 12.85
CA HIS A 208 -1.67 8.39 13.31
C HIS A 208 -0.32 8.14 14.02
N ALA A 209 0.73 8.83 13.58
CA ALA A 209 2.07 8.55 14.07
C ALA A 209 2.22 8.64 15.59
N ASN A 210 1.53 9.59 16.25
CA ASN A 210 1.52 9.69 17.72
C ASN A 210 1.17 8.36 18.42
N ALA A 211 0.29 7.54 17.84
CA ALA A 211 -0.06 6.24 18.43
C ALA A 211 1.16 5.29 18.44
N ILE A 212 1.99 5.36 17.40
CA ILE A 212 3.23 4.58 17.28
C ILE A 212 4.30 5.16 18.21
N GLU A 213 4.51 6.47 18.16
CA GLU A 213 5.57 7.16 18.93
C GLU A 213 5.40 7.00 20.43
N LYS A 214 4.17 7.13 20.90
CA LYS A 214 3.85 7.04 22.33
C LYS A 214 3.59 5.60 22.77
N MET A 215 3.68 4.63 21.85
CA MET A 215 3.29 3.24 22.07
C MET A 215 1.90 3.14 22.71
N ASP A 216 0.98 3.98 22.24
CA ASP A 216 -0.38 4.08 22.78
C ASP A 216 -1.22 2.93 22.22
N PHE A 217 -1.24 1.84 22.98
CA PHE A 217 -1.95 0.62 22.60
C PHE A 217 -3.47 0.85 22.50
N ALA A 218 -4.05 1.68 23.37
CA ALA A 218 -5.48 1.98 23.33
C ALA A 218 -5.84 2.72 22.03
N ALA A 219 -5.08 3.77 21.69
CA ALA A 219 -5.28 4.49 20.44
C ALA A 219 -5.06 3.60 19.19
N PHE A 220 -4.14 2.64 19.27
CA PHE A 220 -3.93 1.66 18.19
C PHE A 220 -5.13 0.71 18.03
N ILE A 221 -5.70 0.21 19.12
CA ILE A 221 -6.92 -0.62 19.06
C ILE A 221 -8.11 0.20 18.55
N ASP A 222 -8.31 1.41 19.05
CA ASP A 222 -9.36 2.33 18.57
C ASP A 222 -9.22 2.59 17.07
N PHE A 223 -7.99 2.74 16.57
CA PHE A 223 -7.73 2.86 15.15
C PHE A 223 -8.17 1.62 14.36
N ILE A 224 -7.84 0.42 14.84
CA ILE A 224 -8.26 -0.84 14.20
C ILE A 224 -9.78 -0.94 14.19
N ASP A 225 -10.44 -0.67 15.30
CA ASP A 225 -11.89 -0.77 15.44
C ASP A 225 -12.61 0.18 14.49
N ASN A 226 -12.17 1.45 14.47
CA ASN A 226 -12.75 2.46 13.60
C ASN A 226 -12.51 2.17 12.10
N SER A 227 -11.34 1.64 11.76
CA SER A 227 -10.94 1.42 10.37
C SER A 227 -11.50 0.12 9.77
N PHE A 228 -11.63 -0.94 10.59
CA PHE A 228 -11.89 -2.29 10.11
C PHE A 228 -13.14 -2.95 10.70
N LEU A 229 -13.60 -2.56 11.90
CA LEU A 229 -14.69 -3.26 12.61
C LEU A 229 -15.99 -2.46 12.75
N SER A 230 -15.92 -1.15 12.59
CA SER A 230 -17.07 -0.26 12.78
C SER A 230 -18.26 -0.59 11.86
N THR A 231 -19.44 -0.70 12.46
CA THR A 231 -20.75 -0.68 11.80
C THR A 231 -21.26 0.76 11.89
N LYS A 232 -21.50 1.42 10.76
CA LYS A 232 -22.17 2.73 10.80
C LYS A 232 -23.67 2.49 10.70
N GLU A 233 -24.41 2.79 11.77
CA GLU A 233 -25.83 2.42 11.88
C GLU A 233 -26.80 3.42 11.24
N VAL A 234 -26.43 4.70 11.09
CA VAL A 234 -27.46 5.73 10.85
C VAL A 234 -27.36 6.46 9.51
N ASN A 235 -26.19 6.69 8.91
CA ASN A 235 -26.06 7.42 7.62
C ASN A 235 -24.70 7.28 6.93
N GLY A 236 -23.91 6.26 7.28
CA GLY A 236 -22.58 6.07 6.70
C GLY A 236 -22.41 4.73 6.02
N LYS A 237 -21.59 4.67 4.97
CA LYS A 237 -21.18 3.40 4.36
C LYS A 237 -20.53 2.51 5.43
N ASN A 238 -20.97 1.25 5.49
CA ASN A 238 -20.32 0.19 6.28
C ASN A 238 -18.82 0.16 5.95
N LYS A 239 -17.98 -0.26 6.92
CA LYS A 239 -16.52 -0.32 6.73
C LYS A 239 -15.97 -1.73 7.00
N GLY A 240 -14.96 -2.12 6.23
CA GLY A 240 -14.08 -3.25 6.57
C GLY A 240 -14.84 -4.58 6.65
N VAL A 241 -14.79 -5.22 7.81
CA VAL A 241 -15.47 -6.50 8.10
C VAL A 241 -16.95 -6.45 7.76
N SER A 242 -17.64 -5.34 8.04
CA SER A 242 -19.06 -5.18 7.78
C SER A 242 -19.39 -5.19 6.28
N GLN A 243 -18.51 -4.64 5.43
CA GLN A 243 -18.67 -4.69 3.96
C GLN A 243 -18.43 -6.11 3.45
N VAL A 244 -17.38 -6.77 3.92
CA VAL A 244 -17.09 -8.17 3.55
C VAL A 244 -18.27 -9.07 3.89
N ILE A 245 -18.83 -8.96 5.11
CA ILE A 245 -20.00 -9.74 5.53
C ILE A 245 -21.21 -9.47 4.63
N LYS A 246 -21.47 -8.21 4.28
CA LYS A 246 -22.56 -7.85 3.37
C LYS A 246 -22.41 -8.54 2.01
N GLN A 247 -21.19 -8.64 1.48
CA GLN A 247 -20.96 -9.37 0.23
C GLN A 247 -21.15 -10.88 0.38
N VAL A 248 -20.77 -11.46 1.53
CA VAL A 248 -21.08 -12.88 1.84
C VAL A 248 -22.59 -13.11 1.90
N GLN A 249 -23.35 -12.20 2.53
CA GLN A 249 -24.82 -12.27 2.57
C GLN A 249 -25.42 -12.22 1.17
N HIS A 250 -24.97 -11.28 0.34
CA HIS A 250 -25.43 -11.20 -1.05
C HIS A 250 -25.16 -12.48 -1.84
N LEU A 251 -24.03 -13.17 -1.62
CA LEU A 251 -23.78 -14.48 -2.26
C LEU A 251 -24.69 -15.60 -1.74
N ALA A 252 -25.17 -15.51 -0.50
CA ALA A 252 -26.01 -16.53 0.13
C ALA A 252 -27.49 -16.45 -0.30
N GLU A 253 -27.95 -15.31 -0.83
CA GLU A 253 -29.33 -15.08 -1.27
C GLU A 253 -29.75 -16.02 -2.41
N THR A 254 -30.95 -16.63 -2.35
CA THR A 254 -31.47 -17.63 -3.30
C THR A 254 -31.57 -17.15 -4.76
N ASN A 255 -31.74 -15.85 -4.99
CA ASN A 255 -31.77 -15.21 -6.33
C ASN A 255 -30.77 -14.05 -6.40
N SER A 256 -29.51 -14.35 -6.05
CA SER A 256 -28.45 -13.36 -5.97
C SER A 256 -28.02 -12.89 -7.37
N GLU A 257 -28.27 -11.61 -7.68
CA GLU A 257 -27.70 -10.93 -8.86
C GLU A 257 -26.17 -11.10 -8.92
N LEU A 258 -25.49 -11.05 -7.76
CA LEU A 258 -24.05 -11.24 -7.69
C LEU A 258 -23.63 -12.65 -8.16
N ARG A 259 -24.40 -13.69 -7.81
CA ARG A 259 -24.15 -15.05 -8.29
C ARG A 259 -24.36 -15.15 -9.80
N GLU A 260 -25.36 -14.48 -10.35
CA GLU A 260 -25.59 -14.42 -11.79
C GLU A 260 -24.41 -13.76 -12.51
N MET A 261 -23.96 -12.58 -12.04
CA MET A 261 -22.79 -11.90 -12.61
C MET A 261 -21.53 -12.78 -12.58
N LEU A 262 -21.37 -13.63 -11.56
CA LEU A 262 -20.24 -14.56 -11.40
C LEU A 262 -20.45 -15.92 -12.10
N ASP A 263 -21.58 -16.16 -12.78
CA ASP A 263 -21.98 -17.47 -13.31
C ASP A 263 -21.91 -18.60 -12.25
N ILE A 264 -22.49 -18.37 -11.08
CA ILE A 264 -22.56 -19.33 -9.98
C ILE A 264 -23.98 -19.87 -9.86
N LYS A 265 -24.15 -21.16 -10.18
CA LYS A 265 -25.46 -21.82 -10.08
C LYS A 265 -25.90 -22.05 -8.63
N SER A 266 -24.97 -22.45 -7.77
CA SER A 266 -25.27 -22.80 -6.38
C SER A 266 -24.18 -22.32 -5.43
N ALA A 267 -24.59 -21.75 -4.28
CA ALA A 267 -23.70 -21.22 -3.25
C ALA A 267 -23.07 -22.34 -2.40
N ASP A 268 -23.78 -23.45 -2.20
CA ASP A 268 -23.40 -24.57 -1.33
C ASP A 268 -22.07 -25.26 -1.69
N CYS A 269 -21.64 -25.15 -2.95
CA CYS A 269 -20.38 -25.70 -3.43
C CYS A 269 -19.23 -24.68 -3.46
N MET A 270 -19.45 -23.44 -3.01
CA MET A 270 -18.46 -22.37 -3.05
C MET A 270 -17.60 -22.32 -1.79
N ASN A 271 -16.33 -21.97 -1.99
CA ASN A 271 -15.36 -21.62 -0.97
C ASN A 271 -15.14 -20.11 -1.01
N ILE A 272 -15.49 -19.44 0.08
CA ILE A 272 -15.42 -17.99 0.20
C ILE A 272 -14.13 -17.60 0.93
N TYR A 273 -13.32 -16.73 0.31
CA TYR A 273 -12.05 -16.24 0.81
C TYR A 273 -12.16 -14.73 1.08
N PRO A 274 -12.53 -14.32 2.31
CA PRO A 274 -12.61 -12.91 2.70
C PRO A 274 -11.20 -12.33 2.92
N ILE A 275 -10.91 -11.19 2.29
CA ILE A 275 -9.59 -10.54 2.30
C ILE A 275 -9.76 -9.03 2.49
N ILE A 276 -9.03 -8.45 3.43
CA ILE A 276 -8.85 -7.00 3.56
C ILE A 276 -7.43 -6.66 3.10
N ILE A 277 -7.31 -5.86 2.04
CA ILE A 277 -6.04 -5.27 1.58
C ILE A 277 -5.86 -3.92 2.26
N TYR A 278 -4.70 -3.68 2.85
CA TYR A 278 -4.38 -2.41 3.50
C TYR A 278 -3.04 -1.82 3.08
N SER A 279 -2.90 -0.49 3.16
CA SER A 279 -1.68 0.24 2.78
C SER A 279 -0.60 0.27 3.87
N ASP A 280 -0.99 0.54 5.12
CA ASP A 280 -0.05 0.85 6.21
C ASP A 280 0.71 -0.38 6.70
N THR A 281 2.05 -0.36 6.64
CA THR A 281 2.90 -1.46 7.11
C THR A 281 2.90 -1.63 8.62
N ASN A 282 2.46 -0.63 9.40
CA ASN A 282 2.32 -0.76 10.85
C ASN A 282 1.20 -1.74 11.25
N LEU A 283 0.31 -2.10 10.31
CA LEU A 283 -0.69 -3.13 10.52
C LEU A 283 -0.17 -4.56 10.28
N ASP A 284 1.07 -4.73 9.81
CA ASP A 284 1.74 -6.04 9.72
C ASP A 284 2.25 -6.55 11.09
N ILE A 285 2.02 -5.79 12.17
CA ILE A 285 2.32 -6.20 13.55
C ILE A 285 1.53 -7.47 13.89
N GLY A 286 2.17 -8.34 14.70
CA GLY A 286 1.55 -9.58 15.12
C GLY A 286 0.26 -9.37 15.90
N GLY A 287 -0.76 -10.19 15.61
CA GLY A 287 -2.04 -10.20 16.32
C GLY A 287 -3.16 -9.41 15.64
N VAL A 288 -2.85 -8.44 14.79
CA VAL A 288 -3.87 -7.61 14.09
C VAL A 288 -4.82 -8.46 13.26
N ASN A 289 -4.31 -9.36 12.40
CA ASN A 289 -5.17 -10.27 11.63
C ASN A 289 -6.04 -11.13 12.54
N ARG A 290 -5.48 -11.67 13.63
CA ARG A 290 -6.23 -12.52 14.56
C ARG A 290 -7.38 -11.75 15.20
N TYR A 291 -7.10 -10.52 15.66
CA TYR A 291 -8.06 -9.63 16.27
C TYR A 291 -9.25 -9.35 15.33
N VAL A 292 -8.96 -8.88 14.11
CA VAL A 292 -10.01 -8.58 13.12
C VAL A 292 -10.77 -9.84 12.66
N ASN A 293 -10.06 -10.95 12.45
CA ASN A 293 -10.68 -12.21 12.05
C ASN A 293 -11.61 -12.79 13.13
N THR A 294 -11.31 -12.58 14.41
CA THR A 294 -12.16 -13.05 15.51
C THR A 294 -13.55 -12.39 15.41
N THR A 295 -13.59 -11.07 15.25
CA THR A 295 -14.84 -10.33 15.05
C THR A 295 -15.58 -10.77 13.79
N PHE A 296 -14.86 -10.99 12.68
CA PHE A 296 -15.48 -11.52 11.46
C PHE A 296 -16.10 -12.91 11.67
N GLN A 297 -15.38 -13.85 12.29
CA GLN A 297 -15.88 -15.20 12.52
C GLN A 297 -17.10 -15.25 13.43
N ASN A 298 -17.13 -14.42 14.48
CA ASN A 298 -18.28 -14.31 15.37
C ASN A 298 -19.53 -13.87 14.60
N ARG A 299 -19.42 -12.80 13.79
CA ARG A 299 -20.56 -12.33 12.98
C ARG A 299 -21.00 -13.33 11.90
N ILE A 300 -20.06 -14.02 11.26
CA ILE A 300 -20.39 -15.10 10.30
C ILE A 300 -21.17 -16.22 11.01
N HIS A 301 -20.83 -16.54 12.26
CA HIS A 301 -21.53 -17.55 13.05
C HIS A 301 -22.92 -17.08 13.48
N GLU A 302 -23.02 -15.88 14.05
CA GLU A 302 -24.28 -15.25 14.49
C GLU A 302 -25.31 -15.16 13.35
N LEU A 303 -24.86 -14.85 12.13
CA LEU A 303 -25.71 -14.75 10.95
C LEU A 303 -25.98 -16.11 10.26
N GLY A 304 -25.45 -17.22 10.77
CA GLY A 304 -25.65 -18.56 10.20
C GLY A 304 -25.05 -18.76 8.80
N LEU A 305 -24.17 -17.87 8.34
CA LEU A 305 -23.75 -17.82 6.93
C LEU A 305 -22.94 -19.03 6.48
N LYS A 306 -22.31 -19.77 7.41
CA LYS A 306 -21.55 -21.00 7.09
C LYS A 306 -22.43 -22.09 6.48
N ALA A 307 -23.73 -22.12 6.77
CA ALA A 307 -24.64 -23.15 6.26
C ALA A 307 -24.92 -23.03 4.75
N HIS A 308 -24.64 -21.86 4.15
CA HIS A 308 -24.95 -21.58 2.74
C HIS A 308 -23.81 -21.95 1.77
N PHE A 309 -22.63 -22.29 2.27
CA PHE A 309 -21.41 -22.46 1.47
C PHE A 309 -20.67 -23.74 1.84
N GLN A 310 -19.82 -24.24 0.93
CA GLN A 310 -18.93 -25.36 1.24
C GLN A 310 -17.96 -24.96 2.35
N SER A 311 -17.40 -23.76 2.26
CA SER A 311 -16.67 -23.16 3.37
C SER A 311 -16.61 -21.64 3.27
N VAL A 312 -16.66 -20.98 4.43
CA VAL A 312 -16.25 -19.58 4.59
C VAL A 312 -14.93 -19.58 5.34
N LYS A 313 -13.84 -19.22 4.66
CA LYS A 313 -12.50 -19.22 5.26
C LYS A 313 -12.35 -18.10 6.30
N PRO A 314 -11.37 -18.20 7.20
CA PRO A 314 -10.96 -17.06 8.02
C PRO A 314 -10.61 -15.83 7.18
N LEU A 315 -10.92 -14.64 7.70
CA LEU A 315 -10.60 -13.38 7.07
C LEU A 315 -9.10 -13.13 7.12
N LEU A 316 -8.53 -12.88 5.94
CA LEU A 316 -7.14 -12.51 5.78
C LEU A 316 -6.98 -11.00 5.79
N MET A 317 -5.99 -10.50 6.53
CA MET A 317 -5.48 -9.15 6.34
C MET A 317 -4.16 -9.22 5.57
N MET A 318 -4.10 -8.56 4.42
CA MET A 318 -2.94 -8.55 3.52
C MET A 318 -2.45 -7.12 3.29
N ASN A 319 -1.19 -6.83 3.61
CA ASN A 319 -0.60 -5.56 3.20
C ASN A 319 -0.45 -5.53 1.67
N VAL A 320 -0.73 -4.37 1.05
CA VAL A 320 -0.61 -4.16 -0.40
C VAL A 320 0.79 -4.47 -0.92
N ASN A 321 1.83 -4.25 -0.12
CA ASN A 321 3.20 -4.59 -0.49
C ASN A 321 3.32 -6.09 -0.75
N THR A 322 2.69 -6.95 0.05
CA THR A 322 2.69 -8.41 -0.18
C THR A 322 2.02 -8.78 -1.51
N LEU A 323 0.93 -8.10 -1.89
CA LEU A 323 0.29 -8.30 -3.19
C LEU A 323 1.23 -7.92 -4.34
N ILE A 324 1.88 -6.76 -4.23
CA ILE A 324 2.85 -6.27 -5.23
C ILE A 324 4.04 -7.21 -5.31
N GLU A 325 4.62 -7.60 -4.18
CA GLU A 325 5.77 -8.51 -4.07
C GLU A 325 5.51 -9.87 -4.71
N CYS A 326 4.28 -10.38 -4.58
CA CYS A 326 3.89 -11.69 -5.10
C CYS A 326 3.30 -11.64 -6.51
N PHE A 327 3.20 -10.47 -7.14
CA PHE A 327 2.40 -10.29 -8.35
C PHE A 327 2.80 -11.23 -9.49
N ALA A 328 4.09 -11.38 -9.81
CA ALA A 328 4.51 -12.32 -10.85
C ALA A 328 4.08 -13.77 -10.59
N LEU A 329 4.20 -14.23 -9.34
CA LEU A 329 3.80 -15.59 -8.94
C LEU A 329 2.29 -15.77 -9.05
N LEU A 330 1.53 -14.80 -8.55
CA LEU A 330 0.06 -14.82 -8.58
C LEU A 330 -0.47 -14.71 -10.01
N LYS A 331 0.12 -13.86 -10.86
CA LYS A 331 -0.27 -13.77 -12.27
C LYS A 331 0.03 -15.08 -13.00
N LYS A 332 1.17 -15.72 -12.73
CA LYS A 332 1.51 -17.04 -13.30
C LYS A 332 0.56 -18.15 -12.83
N SER A 333 0.11 -18.11 -11.57
CA SER A 333 -0.80 -19.11 -10.99
C SER A 333 -1.74 -18.46 -9.95
N PRO A 334 -2.94 -17.99 -10.34
CA PRO A 334 -3.81 -17.26 -9.41
C PRO A 334 -4.36 -18.10 -8.27
N LEU A 335 -4.51 -19.41 -8.48
CA LEU A 335 -4.95 -20.36 -7.46
C LEU A 335 -3.98 -20.43 -6.27
N THR A 336 -2.71 -20.10 -6.52
CA THR A 336 -1.66 -20.06 -5.50
C THR A 336 -2.01 -19.11 -4.36
N LEU A 337 -2.79 -18.04 -4.61
CA LEU A 337 -3.29 -17.18 -3.52
C LEU A 337 -4.15 -17.96 -2.53
N THR A 338 -5.13 -18.73 -3.03
CA THR A 338 -5.99 -19.55 -2.16
C THR A 338 -5.22 -20.64 -1.42
N ASP A 339 -4.20 -21.23 -2.06
CA ASP A 339 -3.34 -22.22 -1.42
C ASP A 339 -2.49 -21.63 -0.29
N TRP A 340 -1.95 -20.42 -0.50
CA TRP A 340 -1.21 -19.69 0.52
C TRP A 340 -2.09 -19.28 1.70
N ILE A 341 -3.32 -18.83 1.44
CA ILE A 341 -4.29 -18.51 2.50
C ILE A 341 -4.60 -19.76 3.34
N ASN A 342 -4.92 -20.87 2.68
CA ASN A 342 -5.18 -22.14 3.37
C ASN A 342 -3.96 -22.61 4.18
N SER A 343 -2.76 -22.49 3.61
CA SER A 343 -1.51 -22.88 4.27
C SER A 343 -1.17 -21.98 5.46
N TYR A 344 -1.43 -20.68 5.35
CA TYR A 344 -1.27 -19.72 6.44
C TYR A 344 -2.17 -20.07 7.62
N PHE A 345 -3.48 -20.22 7.40
CA PHE A 345 -4.40 -20.54 8.49
C PHE A 345 -4.20 -21.95 9.05
N LYS A 346 -3.77 -22.92 8.22
CA LYS A 346 -3.32 -24.23 8.72
C LYS A 346 -2.12 -24.10 9.67
N SER A 347 -1.16 -23.23 9.33
CA SER A 347 -0.03 -22.94 10.22
C SER A 347 -0.48 -22.28 11.51
N VAL A 348 -1.38 -21.29 11.45
CA VAL A 348 -1.95 -20.61 12.63
C VAL A 348 -2.62 -21.62 13.57
N SER A 349 -3.49 -22.49 13.05
CA SER A 349 -4.15 -23.54 13.85
C SER A 349 -3.15 -24.54 14.44
N GLY A 350 -2.06 -24.84 13.73
CA GLY A 350 -0.96 -25.66 14.25
C GLY A 350 -0.26 -25.01 15.45
N TRP A 351 0.04 -23.72 15.35
CA TRP A 351 0.63 -22.93 16.43
C TRP A 351 -0.32 -22.76 17.61
N GLU A 352 -1.64 -22.64 17.38
CA GLU A 352 -2.64 -22.54 18.43
C GLU A 352 -2.69 -23.80 19.30
N LYS A 353 -2.73 -24.98 18.67
CA LYS A 353 -2.65 -26.29 19.36
C LYS A 353 -1.34 -26.49 20.09
N ARG A 354 -0.25 -25.88 19.61
CA ARG A 354 1.04 -25.94 20.27
C ARG A 354 1.07 -25.01 21.48
N TYR A 355 0.53 -23.80 21.33
CA TYR A 355 0.45 -22.81 22.40
C TYR A 355 -0.40 -23.31 23.57
N SER A 356 -1.54 -23.96 23.30
CA SER A 356 -2.37 -24.54 24.37
C SER A 356 -1.67 -25.63 25.20
N ARG A 357 -0.61 -26.26 24.65
CA ARG A 357 0.18 -27.29 25.35
C ARG A 357 1.41 -26.71 26.04
N GLU A 358 2.11 -25.77 25.38
CA GLU A 358 3.42 -25.29 25.82
C GLU A 358 3.36 -23.94 26.55
N ASN A 359 2.32 -23.12 26.32
CA ASN A 359 2.12 -21.78 26.88
C ASN A 359 3.38 -20.88 26.85
N ASN A 360 4.15 -20.94 25.75
CA ASN A 360 5.43 -20.26 25.62
C ASN A 360 5.34 -19.00 24.74
N ALA A 361 6.07 -17.95 25.10
CA ALA A 361 6.10 -16.66 24.39
C ALA A 361 6.52 -16.75 22.92
N TYR A 362 7.49 -17.59 22.56
CA TYR A 362 7.89 -17.80 21.16
C TYR A 362 6.75 -18.41 20.34
N VAL A 363 6.05 -19.39 20.92
CA VAL A 363 4.89 -20.04 20.28
C VAL A 363 3.75 -19.03 20.12
N TYR A 364 3.52 -18.18 21.12
CA TYR A 364 2.58 -17.06 21.03
C TYR A 364 2.95 -16.07 19.92
N PHE A 365 4.23 -15.73 19.77
CA PHE A 365 4.70 -14.86 18.70
C PHE A 365 4.44 -15.47 17.31
N GLN A 366 4.75 -16.76 17.13
CA GLN A 366 4.49 -17.45 15.85
C GLN A 366 3.00 -17.58 15.53
N LEU A 367 2.16 -17.83 16.55
CA LEU A 367 0.71 -17.87 16.41
C LEU A 367 0.14 -16.55 15.87
N ASN A 368 0.70 -15.43 16.31
CA ASN A 368 0.21 -14.10 15.96
C ASN A 368 0.91 -13.50 14.73
N ARG A 369 1.79 -14.23 14.04
CA ARG A 369 2.52 -13.74 12.87
C ARG A 369 1.56 -13.27 11.75
N SER A 370 1.83 -12.10 11.17
CA SER A 370 1.06 -11.57 10.04
C SER A 370 1.25 -12.39 8.76
N PHE A 371 0.32 -12.26 7.81
CA PHE A 371 0.41 -12.93 6.53
C PHE A 371 1.64 -12.50 5.72
N SER A 372 1.94 -11.20 5.69
CA SER A 372 3.14 -10.66 5.03
C SER A 372 4.42 -11.26 5.62
N ALA A 373 4.51 -11.34 6.96
CA ALA A 373 5.63 -11.99 7.62
C ALA A 373 5.70 -13.48 7.25
N TYR A 374 4.58 -14.21 7.24
CA TYR A 374 4.52 -15.62 6.81
C TYR A 374 5.07 -15.81 5.39
N MET A 375 4.62 -14.96 4.46
CA MET A 375 5.00 -15.03 3.05
C MET A 375 6.48 -14.80 2.82
N LYS A 376 7.14 -13.90 3.56
CA LYS A 376 8.60 -13.65 3.42
C LYS A 376 9.45 -14.91 3.52
N SER A 377 9.02 -15.93 4.26
CA SER A 377 9.73 -17.22 4.38
C SER A 377 9.38 -18.25 3.30
N LYS A 378 8.46 -17.90 2.39
CA LYS A 378 7.95 -18.76 1.32
C LYS A 378 8.32 -18.28 -0.08
N LEU A 379 8.73 -17.01 -0.21
CA LEU A 379 9.09 -16.45 -1.50
C LEU A 379 10.46 -16.99 -1.96
N PRO A 380 10.61 -17.32 -3.25
CA PRO A 380 11.89 -17.70 -3.80
C PRO A 380 12.85 -16.50 -3.84
N PRO A 381 14.18 -16.72 -3.81
CA PRO A 381 15.16 -15.62 -3.80
C PRO A 381 15.06 -14.67 -5.01
N ASP A 382 14.62 -15.18 -6.16
CA ASP A 382 14.49 -14.45 -7.43
C ASP A 382 13.10 -13.82 -7.64
N VAL A 383 12.24 -13.83 -6.60
CA VAL A 383 10.88 -13.27 -6.68
C VAL A 383 10.91 -11.81 -7.12
N PHE A 384 11.91 -11.03 -6.68
CA PHE A 384 12.01 -9.62 -7.01
C PHE A 384 12.18 -9.38 -8.52
N ASP A 385 13.17 -10.03 -9.13
CA ASP A 385 13.49 -9.82 -10.54
C ASP A 385 12.37 -10.32 -11.45
N SER A 386 11.77 -11.47 -11.08
CA SER A 386 10.59 -11.97 -11.79
C SER A 386 9.42 -10.99 -11.68
N ASN A 387 9.22 -10.40 -10.50
CA ASN A 387 8.17 -9.42 -10.26
C ASN A 387 8.36 -8.12 -11.03
N LEU A 388 9.58 -7.57 -11.07
CA LEU A 388 9.89 -6.37 -11.83
C LEU A 388 9.67 -6.58 -13.33
N ARG A 389 10.16 -7.71 -13.87
CA ARG A 389 9.95 -8.07 -15.29
C ARG A 389 8.47 -8.19 -15.62
N GLU A 390 7.69 -8.87 -14.78
CA GLU A 390 6.27 -9.07 -15.04
C GLU A 390 5.47 -7.78 -14.90
N THR A 391 5.82 -6.94 -13.93
CA THR A 391 5.24 -5.60 -13.75
C THR A 391 5.46 -4.76 -15.01
N ARG A 392 6.70 -4.66 -15.50
CA ARG A 392 7.02 -3.92 -16.73
C ARG A 392 6.24 -4.41 -17.94
N ARG A 393 5.98 -5.72 -18.03
CA ARG A 393 5.18 -6.31 -19.12
C ARG A 393 3.68 -6.06 -18.97
N SER A 394 3.19 -5.99 -17.75
CA SER A 394 1.76 -5.93 -17.44
C SER A 394 1.21 -4.52 -17.38
N PHE A 395 2.08 -3.57 -17.04
CA PHE A 395 1.69 -2.20 -16.76
C PHE A 395 2.54 -1.25 -17.57
N ASP A 396 1.86 -0.46 -18.39
CA ASP A 396 2.45 0.73 -18.96
C ASP A 396 2.52 1.81 -17.86
N LEU A 397 3.73 1.98 -17.32
CA LEU A 397 4.02 3.01 -16.33
C LEU A 397 4.75 4.22 -16.95
N ASP A 398 5.03 4.22 -18.27
CA ASP A 398 5.83 5.23 -18.99
C ASP A 398 6.95 5.82 -18.12
N ILE A 399 7.77 4.94 -17.53
CA ILE A 399 8.95 5.38 -16.81
C ILE A 399 9.98 5.74 -17.87
N VAL A 400 9.99 7.00 -18.30
CA VAL A 400 11.03 7.50 -19.21
C VAL A 400 12.37 7.34 -18.48
N ASP A 401 13.22 6.46 -19.00
CA ASP A 401 14.58 6.27 -18.51
C ASP A 401 15.34 7.61 -18.66
N PHE A 402 15.59 8.28 -17.54
CA PHE A 402 16.41 9.48 -17.49
C PHE A 402 17.79 9.17 -18.11
N GLY A 403 18.15 9.87 -19.19
CA GLY A 403 19.47 9.77 -19.83
C GLY A 403 19.53 8.96 -21.13
N LYS A 404 18.40 8.53 -21.71
CA LYS A 404 18.40 7.97 -23.09
C LYS A 404 17.76 8.86 -24.16
N ASP A 405 16.92 9.82 -23.80
CA ASP A 405 16.26 10.72 -24.76
C ASP A 405 16.25 12.19 -24.29
N LEU A 406 17.40 12.72 -23.88
CA LEU A 406 17.63 14.13 -24.18
C LEU A 406 18.19 14.15 -25.61
N PRO A 407 17.55 14.80 -26.59
CA PRO A 407 18.22 15.06 -27.85
C PRO A 407 19.56 15.72 -27.53
N ASN A 408 20.65 15.16 -28.04
CA ASN A 408 21.96 15.81 -28.01
C ASN A 408 21.83 17.13 -28.78
N GLU A 409 21.42 18.22 -28.11
CA GLU A 409 21.46 19.57 -28.64
C GLU A 409 22.91 20.09 -28.77
N SER A 410 23.91 19.26 -28.45
CA SER A 410 25.33 19.58 -28.55
C SER A 410 25.98 19.27 -29.92
N ASN A 411 25.26 18.76 -30.93
CA ASN A 411 25.85 18.46 -32.25
C ASN A 411 25.55 19.46 -33.38
N ASN A 412 24.95 20.62 -33.10
CA ASN A 412 24.62 21.62 -34.13
C ASN A 412 25.48 22.90 -34.11
N LEU A 413 26.62 22.92 -33.42
CA LEU A 413 27.52 24.09 -33.39
C LEU A 413 28.92 23.87 -34.00
N GLU A 414 29.20 22.73 -34.62
CA GLU A 414 30.50 22.46 -35.29
C GLU A 414 30.46 22.47 -36.83
N ASN A 415 29.34 22.83 -37.46
CA ASN A 415 29.27 22.97 -38.94
C ASN A 415 29.07 24.40 -39.46
N GLU A 416 29.27 25.41 -38.61
CA GLU A 416 29.37 26.82 -39.05
C GLU A 416 30.57 27.51 -38.40
N ARG A 417 31.79 27.08 -38.74
CA ARG A 417 33.01 27.91 -38.73
C ARG A 417 33.99 27.51 -39.80
#